data_AF-A0A7J0DXR5-F1
#
_entry.id   AF-A0A7J0DXR5-F1
#
_cell.length_a   1.000
_cell.length_b   1.000
_cell.length_c   1.000
_cell.angle_alpha   90.00
_cell.angle_beta   90.00
_cell.angle_gamma   90.00
#
_symmetry.space_group_name_H-M   'P 1'
#
loop_
_entity.id
_entity.type
_entity.pdbx_description
1 polymer ?
#
loop_
_entity_poly.entity_id
_entity_poly.type
_entity_poly.pdbx_seq_one_letter_code
_entity_poly.pdbx_strand_id
1 'polypeptide(L)'
;MEGDGGSAIGTVGRIDLCGGEESSAVDLTGQVHQLPCCIKYDGPSSVSHYFKPKPTGIEVDGLNVDEAYFRGRKLQGTTIPLPLGYSGE
;
A
#
# COMPACT_ATOMS: atom_id res chain seq x y z
N MET A 1 17.78 51.96 19.43
CA MET A 1 17.48 51.10 18.28
C MET A 1 18.39 49.90 18.39
N GLU A 2 17.91 48.81 18.97
CA GLU A 2 18.63 47.53 18.93
C GLU A 2 17.60 46.47 18.58
N GLY A 3 17.54 46.15 17.30
CA GLY A 3 16.80 44.99 16.80
C GLY A 3 17.70 43.79 17.00
N ASP A 4 17.34 42.92 17.94
CA ASP A 4 17.98 41.62 18.07
C ASP A 4 17.26 40.61 17.17
N GLY A 5 18.07 39.96 16.35
CA GLY A 5 17.66 39.25 15.15
C GLY A 5 17.04 37.90 15.47
N GLY A 6 15.79 37.74 15.04
CA GLY A 6 15.20 36.41 14.90
C GLY A 6 15.95 35.60 13.87
N SER A 7 16.83 34.70 14.31
CA SER A 7 17.37 33.62 13.49
C SER A 7 17.01 32.30 14.14
N ALA A 8 15.78 31.85 13.92
CA ALA A 8 15.38 30.48 14.19
C ALA A 8 16.14 29.56 13.22
N ILE A 9 17.32 29.09 13.64
CA ILE A 9 18.11 28.10 12.92
C ILE A 9 17.28 26.80 12.93
N GLY A 10 16.71 26.45 11.78
CA GLY A 10 15.98 25.18 11.63
C GLY A 10 16.92 23.99 11.79
N THR A 11 16.51 22.99 12.56
CA THR A 11 17.25 21.74 12.75
C THR A 11 17.08 20.82 11.54
N VAL A 12 18.18 20.33 10.96
CA VAL A 12 18.15 19.30 9.89
C VAL A 12 18.14 17.92 10.53
N GLY A 13 17.10 17.12 10.24
CA GLY A 13 17.01 15.71 10.63
C GLY A 13 17.40 14.78 9.48
N ARG A 14 18.03 13.65 9.79
CA ARG A 14 18.30 12.55 8.84
C ARG A 14 17.51 11.32 9.27
N ILE A 15 16.75 10.74 8.34
CA ILE A 15 16.11 9.44 8.53
C ILE A 15 16.93 8.44 7.73
N ASP A 16 17.45 7.44 8.43
CA ASP A 16 18.11 6.31 7.79
C ASP A 16 17.09 5.18 7.61
N LEU A 17 16.95 4.70 6.38
CA LEU A 17 16.04 3.60 6.04
C LEU A 17 16.76 2.25 6.03
N CYS A 18 18.06 2.21 6.34
CA CYS A 18 18.83 0.97 6.46
C CYS A 18 18.41 0.18 7.71
N GLY A 19 17.33 -0.58 7.61
CA GLY A 19 17.03 -1.67 8.54
C GLY A 19 18.04 -2.78 8.33
N GLY A 20 18.85 -3.09 9.34
CA GLY A 20 19.85 -4.16 9.28
C GLY A 20 19.19 -5.52 9.12
N GLU A 21 19.13 -6.01 7.89
CA GLU A 21 19.05 -7.39 7.42
C GLU A 21 19.03 -7.31 5.89
N GLU A 22 19.65 -8.25 5.17
CA GLU A 22 19.56 -8.33 3.70
C GLU A 22 18.08 -8.40 3.31
N SER A 23 17.50 -7.24 2.97
CA SER A 23 16.09 -7.09 2.64
C SER A 23 15.86 -7.68 1.24
N SER A 24 15.78 -9.01 1.17
CA SER A 24 15.30 -9.67 -0.03
C SER A 24 13.85 -9.24 -0.22
N ALA A 25 13.60 -8.39 -1.21
CA ALA A 25 12.26 -7.90 -1.54
C ALA A 25 11.30 -9.11 -1.63
N VAL A 26 10.32 -9.14 -0.73
CA VAL A 26 9.33 -10.22 -0.69
C VAL A 26 8.39 -10.00 -1.87
N ASP A 27 8.10 -11.05 -2.64
CA ASP A 27 7.10 -10.95 -3.69
C ASP A 27 5.70 -10.84 -3.08
N LEU A 28 5.19 -9.61 -3.05
CA LEU A 28 3.86 -9.27 -2.56
C LEU A 28 2.82 -9.20 -3.70
N THR A 29 3.15 -9.71 -4.89
CA THR A 29 2.23 -9.72 -6.03
C THR A 29 0.90 -10.37 -5.64
N GLY A 30 -0.20 -9.65 -5.82
CA GLY A 30 -1.54 -10.11 -5.47
C GLY A 30 -1.87 -10.15 -3.97
N GLN A 31 -0.96 -9.72 -3.09
CA GLN A 31 -1.17 -9.69 -1.63
C GLN A 31 -1.53 -8.30 -1.09
N VAL A 32 -1.21 -7.24 -1.84
CA VAL A 32 -1.57 -5.86 -1.50
C VAL A 32 -2.90 -5.49 -2.15
N HIS A 33 -3.84 -4.99 -1.36
CA HIS A 33 -5.19 -4.63 -1.82
C HIS A 33 -5.54 -3.20 -1.44
N GLN A 34 -5.81 -2.36 -2.44
CA GLN A 34 -6.37 -1.03 -2.22
C GLN A 34 -7.90 -1.11 -2.21
N LEU A 35 -8.52 -0.82 -1.07
CA LEU A 35 -9.98 -0.87 -0.92
C LEU A 35 -10.64 0.49 -1.24
N PRO A 36 -11.84 0.50 -1.84
CA PRO A 36 -12.61 1.72 -2.10
C PRO A 36 -13.33 2.23 -0.83
N CYS A 37 -12.65 2.19 0.32
CA CYS A 37 -13.16 2.67 1.60
C CYS A 37 -12.03 2.94 2.59
N CYS A 38 -12.29 3.82 3.57
CA CYS A 38 -11.35 4.08 4.66
C CYS A 38 -11.55 3.09 5.81
N ILE A 39 -10.45 2.51 6.31
CA ILE A 39 -10.42 1.75 7.56
C ILE A 39 -9.82 2.68 8.63
N LYS A 40 -10.53 2.89 9.73
CA LYS A 40 -10.13 3.86 10.77
C LYS A 40 -9.01 3.40 11.70
N TYR A 41 -8.70 2.10 11.67
CA TYR A 41 -7.79 1.46 12.60
C TYR A 41 -6.65 0.83 11.81
N ASP A 42 -5.44 1.12 12.27
CA ASP A 42 -4.22 0.46 11.80
C ASP A 42 -3.87 -0.70 12.73
N GLY A 43 -3.14 -1.67 12.20
CA GLY A 43 -2.69 -2.85 12.95
C GLY A 43 -2.80 -4.15 12.15
N PRO A 44 -2.36 -5.27 12.74
CA PRO A 44 -2.42 -6.57 12.10
C PRO A 44 -3.87 -7.00 11.84
N SER A 45 -4.09 -7.69 10.73
CA SER A 45 -5.39 -8.24 10.36
C SER A 45 -5.24 -9.58 9.66
N SER A 46 -6.13 -10.52 9.93
CA SER A 46 -6.14 -11.86 9.31
C SER A 46 -6.72 -11.81 7.88
N VAL A 47 -6.08 -11.05 6.99
CA VAL A 47 -6.56 -10.80 5.61
C VAL A 47 -6.84 -12.11 4.88
N SER A 48 -5.88 -13.05 4.87
CA SER A 48 -6.01 -14.34 4.18
C SER A 48 -7.14 -15.23 4.70
N HIS A 49 -7.62 -15.02 5.93
CA HIS A 49 -8.75 -15.79 6.47
C HIS A 49 -10.10 -15.28 5.95
N TYR A 50 -10.23 -13.96 5.75
CA TYR A 50 -11.52 -13.32 5.49
C TYR A 50 -11.66 -12.70 4.10
N PHE A 51 -10.55 -12.29 3.47
CA PHE A 51 -10.51 -11.65 2.18
C PHE A 51 -9.80 -12.57 1.18
N LYS A 52 -10.60 -13.27 0.38
CA LYS A 52 -10.13 -14.22 -0.64
C LYS A 52 -10.75 -13.86 -1.98
N PRO A 53 -10.09 -13.00 -2.78
CA PRO A 53 -10.53 -12.70 -4.13
C PRO A 53 -10.68 -13.99 -4.95
N LYS A 54 -11.73 -14.07 -5.75
CA LYS A 54 -12.01 -15.21 -6.62
C LYS A 54 -12.11 -14.73 -8.07
N PRO A 55 -11.49 -15.45 -9.02
CA PRO A 55 -11.61 -15.11 -10.42
C PRO A 55 -13.06 -15.21 -10.85
N THR A 56 -13.53 -14.19 -11.57
CA THR A 56 -14.89 -14.18 -12.13
C THR A 56 -14.95 -14.74 -13.55
N GLY A 57 -13.79 -14.87 -14.21
CA GLY A 57 -13.68 -15.21 -15.64
C GLY A 57 -14.02 -14.03 -16.57
N ILE A 58 -14.24 -12.84 -16.01
CA ILE A 58 -14.49 -11.60 -16.77
C ILE A 58 -13.16 -10.88 -16.97
N GLU A 59 -12.96 -10.33 -18.17
CA GLU A 59 -11.82 -9.50 -18.52
C GLU A 59 -12.32 -8.10 -18.92
N VAL A 60 -11.66 -7.07 -18.42
CA VAL A 60 -11.94 -5.66 -18.74
C VAL A 60 -10.61 -4.98 -19.03
N ASP A 61 -10.48 -4.32 -20.19
CA ASP A 61 -9.27 -3.63 -20.63
C ASP A 61 -7.99 -4.48 -20.58
N GLY A 62 -8.09 -5.77 -20.89
CA GLY A 62 -6.95 -6.70 -20.84
C GLY A 62 -6.62 -7.24 -19.45
N LEU A 63 -7.43 -6.91 -18.44
CA LEU A 63 -7.18 -7.25 -17.05
C LEU A 63 -8.29 -8.16 -16.49
N ASN A 64 -7.86 -9.23 -15.82
CA ASN A 64 -8.78 -10.18 -15.19
C ASN A 64 -9.47 -9.55 -13.98
N VAL A 65 -10.78 -9.74 -13.88
CA VAL A 65 -11.58 -9.25 -12.76
C VAL A 65 -11.76 -10.34 -11.71
N ASP A 66 -11.41 -10.01 -10.48
CA ASP A 66 -11.67 -10.81 -9.30
C ASP A 66 -12.82 -10.21 -8.48
N GLU A 67 -13.55 -11.08 -7.79
CA GLU A 67 -14.60 -10.71 -6.84
C GLU A 67 -14.18 -11.05 -5.41
N ALA A 68 -14.43 -10.12 -4.48
CA ALA A 68 -14.31 -10.36 -3.05
C ALA A 68 -15.45 -9.66 -2.30
N TYR A 69 -15.57 -9.94 -1.00
CA TYR A 69 -16.55 -9.28 -0.14
C TYR A 69 -15.85 -8.67 1.05
N PHE A 70 -16.14 -7.40 1.32
CA PHE A 70 -15.66 -6.71 2.50
C PHE A 70 -16.85 -6.12 3.25
N ARG A 71 -17.02 -6.52 4.52
CA ARG A 71 -18.16 -6.08 5.38
C ARG A 71 -19.53 -6.26 4.70
N GLY A 72 -19.70 -7.38 3.99
CA GLY A 72 -20.96 -7.72 3.29
C GLY A 72 -21.18 -6.97 1.97
N ARG A 73 -20.24 -6.11 1.55
CA ARG A 73 -20.30 -5.43 0.25
C ARG A 73 -19.47 -6.18 -0.77
N LYS A 74 -20.06 -6.45 -1.93
CA LYS A 74 -19.37 -6.99 -3.09
C LYS A 74 -18.35 -5.96 -3.60
N LEU A 75 -17.12 -6.40 -3.79
CA LEU A 75 -16.05 -5.66 -4.44
C LEU A 75 -15.67 -6.40 -5.72
N GLN A 76 -15.40 -5.63 -6.77
CA GLN A 76 -14.79 -6.13 -8.00
C GLN A 76 -13.50 -5.35 -8.18
N GLY A 77 -12.41 -6.06 -8.44
CA GLY A 77 -11.10 -5.46 -8.58
C GLY A 77 -10.25 -6.22 -9.59
N THR A 78 -9.08 -5.68 -9.88
CA THR A 78 -8.11 -6.31 -10.75
C THR A 78 -6.70 -6.08 -10.21
N THR A 79 -5.75 -6.92 -10.61
CA THR A 79 -4.34 -6.75 -10.28
C THR A 79 -3.72 -5.75 -11.25
N ILE A 80 -3.23 -4.63 -10.72
CA ILE A 80 -2.53 -3.62 -11.50
C ILE A 80 -1.03 -3.89 -11.39
N PRO A 81 -0.32 -4.16 -12.51
CA PRO A 81 1.13 -4.36 -12.47
C PRO A 81 1.85 -3.06 -12.12
N LEU A 82 2.97 -3.17 -11.42
CA LEU A 82 3.86 -2.02 -11.23
C LEU A 82 4.43 -1.56 -12.58
N PRO A 83 4.60 -0.24 -12.79
CA PRO A 83 5.24 0.26 -14.00
C PRO A 83 6.67 -0.30 -14.16
N LEU A 84 7.10 -0.45 -15.42
CA LEU A 84 8.44 -0.96 -15.72
C LEU A 84 9.52 -0.10 -15.06
N GLY A 85 10.45 -0.76 -14.36
CA GLY A 85 11.57 -0.10 -13.67
C GLY A 85 11.23 0.42 -12.27
N TYR A 86 10.01 0.20 -11.78
CA TYR A 86 9.60 0.54 -10.42
C TYR A 86 9.47 -0.72 -9.55
N SER A 87 9.80 -0.58 -8.27
CA SER A 87 9.60 -1.59 -7.23
C SER A 87 8.81 -0.99 -6.06
N GLY A 88 8.04 -1.83 -5.38
CA GLY A 88 7.58 -1.55 -4.02
C GLY A 88 8.61 -2.09 -3.04
N GLU A 89 8.91 -1.31 -2.01
CA GLU A 89 9.76 -1.70 -0.87
C GLU A 89 8.93 -1.81 0.40
#